data_AF-A0AAP0WNR0-F1
#
_entry.id   AF-A0AAP0WNR0-F1
#
_cell.length_a   1.000
_cell.length_b   1.000
_cell.length_c   1.000
_cell.angle_alpha   90.00
_cell.angle_beta   90.00
_cell.angle_gamma   90.00
#
_symmetry.space_group_name_H-M   'P 1'
#
loop_
_entity.id
_entity.type
_entity.pdbx_description
1 polymer ?
#
loop_
_entity_poly.entity_id
_entity_poly.type
_entity_poly.pdbx_seq_one_letter_code
_entity_poly.pdbx_strand_id
1 'polypeptide(L)'
;MLKVGPKPDHVTFVSLLSACSHGGLVDEGVAYFATMTTEFGVPPGIEHCVCIIDLLGRSGRFVEAETFIEQMPVPPNDLVWRSLLAACRIHWQFGTWEESCGASI
;
A
#
# COMPACT_ATOMS: atom_id res chain seq x y z
N MET A 1 25.40 20.75 4.89
CA MET A 1 25.22 20.07 3.58
C MET A 1 23.88 20.51 3.02
N LEU A 2 23.88 21.16 1.85
CA LEU A 2 22.66 21.62 1.18
C LEU A 2 21.88 20.38 0.72
N LYS A 3 20.75 20.08 1.38
CA LYS A 3 19.77 19.10 0.90
C LYS A 3 19.08 19.69 -0.34
N VAL A 4 19.69 19.52 -1.51
CA VAL A 4 18.99 19.71 -2.78
C VAL A 4 19.17 18.41 -3.56
N GLY A 5 18.47 17.38 -3.10
CA GLY A 5 18.20 16.22 -3.95
C GLY A 5 17.15 16.61 -4.99
N PRO A 6 17.09 15.91 -6.14
CA PRO A 6 16.00 16.10 -7.10
C PRO A 6 14.65 15.89 -6.42
N LYS A 7 13.64 16.67 -6.85
CA LYS A 7 12.26 16.54 -6.34
C LYS A 7 11.77 15.11 -6.61
N PRO A 8 11.20 14.40 -5.61
CA PRO A 8 10.61 13.09 -5.82
C PRO A 8 9.59 13.13 -6.97
N ASP A 9 9.67 12.13 -7.84
CA ASP A 9 8.80 11.95 -8.99
C ASP A 9 7.96 10.67 -8.85
N HIS A 10 7.21 10.34 -9.89
CA HIS A 10 6.38 9.15 -9.95
C HIS A 10 7.17 7.88 -9.60
N VAL A 11 8.33 7.64 -10.23
CA VAL A 11 9.11 6.41 -10.01
C VAL A 11 9.67 6.35 -8.58
N THR A 12 10.03 7.50 -8.03
CA THR A 12 10.48 7.62 -6.63
C THR A 12 9.39 7.15 -5.66
N PHE A 13 8.15 7.58 -5.87
CA PHE A 13 7.02 7.17 -5.02
C PHE A 13 6.62 5.71 -5.22
N VAL A 14 6.62 5.17 -6.44
CA VAL A 14 6.43 3.72 -6.65
C VAL A 14 7.45 2.92 -5.84
N SER A 15 8.73 3.32 -5.88
CA SER A 15 9.81 2.63 -5.18
C SER A 15 9.66 2.73 -3.66
N LEU A 16 9.33 3.91 -3.16
CA LEU A 16 9.08 4.16 -1.73
C LEU A 16 7.90 3.32 -1.20
N LEU A 17 6.76 3.37 -1.89
CA LEU A 17 5.56 2.64 -1.50
C LEU A 17 5.75 1.13 -1.60
N SER A 18 6.48 0.67 -2.62
CA SER A 18 6.87 -0.74 -2.72
C SER A 18 7.72 -1.17 -1.52
N ALA A 19 8.70 -0.35 -1.11
CA ALA A 19 9.51 -0.64 0.06
C ALA A 19 8.67 -0.68 1.35
N CYS A 20 7.72 0.24 1.52
CA CYS A 20 6.77 0.20 2.63
C CYS A 20 5.93 -1.09 2.63
N SER A 21 5.42 -1.51 1.46
CA SER A 21 4.66 -2.75 1.30
C SER A 21 5.44 -3.98 1.79
N HIS A 22 6.67 -4.13 1.31
CA HIS A 22 7.51 -5.27 1.69
C HIS A 22 8.01 -5.18 3.13
N GLY A 23 8.18 -3.97 3.67
CA GLY A 23 8.60 -3.73 5.04
C GLY A 23 7.48 -3.78 6.08
N GLY A 24 6.21 -3.90 5.66
CA GLY A 24 5.06 -3.86 6.58
C GLY A 24 4.83 -2.48 7.22
N LEU A 25 5.36 -1.41 6.62
CA LEU A 25 5.25 -0.03 7.12
C LEU A 25 3.95 0.59 6.63
N VAL A 26 2.82 0.12 7.18
CA VAL A 26 1.49 0.44 6.66
C VAL A 26 1.15 1.91 6.83
N ASP A 27 1.30 2.44 8.03
CA ASP A 27 0.90 3.81 8.32
C ASP A 27 1.82 4.81 7.59
N GLU A 28 3.11 4.51 7.50
CA GLU A 28 4.06 5.31 6.71
C GLU A 28 3.74 5.25 5.22
N GLY A 29 3.43 4.07 4.67
CA GLY A 29 3.08 3.93 3.26
C GLY A 29 1.83 4.73 2.87
N VAL A 30 0.79 4.69 3.71
CA VAL A 30 -0.42 5.49 3.51
C VAL A 30 -0.12 6.99 3.64
N ALA A 31 0.69 7.40 4.62
CA ALA A 31 1.11 8.80 4.79
C ALA A 31 1.93 9.31 3.59
N TYR A 32 2.85 8.49 3.06
CA TYR A 32 3.64 8.85 1.88
C TYR A 32 2.77 8.97 0.63
N PHE A 33 1.76 8.12 0.47
CA PHE A 33 0.81 8.24 -0.64
C PHE A 33 0.00 9.55 -0.56
N ALA A 34 -0.41 9.97 0.63
CA ALA A 34 -1.10 11.24 0.81
C ALA A 34 -0.20 12.45 0.50
N THR A 35 1.01 12.47 1.07
CA THR A 35 1.97 13.58 0.88
C THR A 35 2.46 13.70 -0.57
N MET A 36 2.49 12.60 -1.33
CA MET A 36 2.81 12.59 -2.76
C MET A 36 2.03 13.64 -3.54
N THR A 37 0.71 13.74 -3.32
CA THR A 37 -0.12 14.74 -4.01
C THR A 37 -0.07 16.09 -3.30
N THR A 38 -0.23 16.10 -1.97
CA THR A 38 -0.43 17.36 -1.21
C THR A 38 0.83 18.19 -1.07
N GLU A 39 2.00 17.56 -0.93
CA GLU A 39 3.29 18.24 -0.72
C GLU A 39 4.17 18.22 -1.97
N PHE A 40 4.18 17.11 -2.70
CA PHE A 40 5.06 16.94 -3.86
C PHE A 40 4.34 17.20 -5.20
N GLY A 41 3.01 17.29 -5.22
CA GLY A 41 2.24 17.57 -6.44
C GLY A 41 2.36 16.46 -7.50
N VAL A 42 2.69 15.25 -7.09
CA VAL A 42 2.77 14.07 -7.97
C VAL A 42 1.40 13.38 -7.94
N PRO A 43 0.70 13.29 -9.09
CA PRO A 43 -0.61 12.65 -9.12
C PRO A 43 -0.48 11.12 -8.96
N PRO A 44 -1.46 10.49 -8.29
CA PRO A 44 -1.50 9.04 -8.16
C PRO A 44 -1.72 8.36 -9.52
N GLY A 45 -0.91 7.33 -9.78
CA GLY A 45 -1.02 6.46 -10.94
C GLY A 45 -1.41 5.04 -10.50
N ILE A 46 -1.64 4.16 -11.48
CA ILE A 46 -2.07 2.79 -11.19
C ILE A 46 -1.01 2.02 -10.41
N GLU A 47 0.27 2.28 -10.68
CA GLU A 47 1.42 1.68 -10.01
C GLU A 47 1.47 2.05 -8.52
N HIS A 48 1.19 3.32 -8.18
CA HIS A 48 1.09 3.77 -6.79
C HIS A 48 -0.08 3.09 -6.06
N CYS A 49 -1.24 3.00 -6.72
CA CYS A 49 -2.44 2.39 -6.14
C CYS A 49 -2.23 0.89 -5.88
N VAL A 50 -1.58 0.18 -6.82
CA VAL A 50 -1.21 -1.23 -6.67
C VAL A 50 -0.30 -1.45 -5.45
N CYS A 51 0.63 -0.54 -5.18
CA CYS A 51 1.51 -0.62 -4.00
C CYS A 51 0.71 -0.47 -2.69
N ILE A 52 -0.26 0.45 -2.64
CA ILE A 52 -1.11 0.63 -1.45
C ILE A 52 -2.01 -0.57 -1.20
N ILE A 53 -2.56 -1.16 -2.26
CA ILE A 53 -3.40 -2.34 -2.16
C ILE A 53 -2.58 -3.56 -1.72
N ASP A 54 -1.37 -3.73 -2.24
CA ASP A 54 -0.44 -4.78 -1.79
C ASP A 54 -0.10 -4.61 -0.30
N LEU A 55 0.19 -3.38 0.13
CA LEU A 55 0.50 -3.03 1.52
C LEU A 55 -0.67 -3.34 2.48
N LEU A 56 -1.88 -2.90 2.14
CA LEU A 56 -3.08 -3.13 2.95
C LEU A 56 -3.48 -4.61 2.95
N GLY A 57 -3.39 -5.28 1.80
CA GLY A 57 -3.72 -6.70 1.68
C GLY A 57 -2.77 -7.61 2.47
N ARG A 58 -1.46 -7.35 2.44
CA ARG A 58 -0.47 -8.13 3.20
C ARG A 58 -0.59 -7.97 4.70
N SER A 59 -1.03 -6.79 5.15
CA SER A 59 -1.26 -6.49 6.56
C SER A 59 -2.62 -6.96 7.08
N GLY A 60 -3.46 -7.57 6.22
CA GLY A 60 -4.79 -8.04 6.62
C GLY A 60 -5.84 -6.92 6.75
N ARG A 61 -5.52 -5.69 6.36
CA ARG A 61 -6.43 -4.53 6.39
C ARG A 61 -7.37 -4.54 5.18
N PHE A 62 -8.10 -5.64 5.00
CA PHE A 62 -8.90 -5.88 3.79
C PHE A 62 -10.03 -4.86 3.59
N VAL A 63 -10.69 -4.45 4.67
CA VAL A 63 -11.75 -3.42 4.63
C VAL A 63 -11.20 -2.10 4.08
N GLU A 64 -9.98 -1.75 4.47
CA GLU A 64 -9.33 -0.53 3.99
C GLU A 64 -8.85 -0.66 2.54
N ALA A 65 -8.36 -1.85 2.15
CA ALA A 65 -8.00 -2.13 0.76
C ALA A 65 -9.21 -2.00 -0.17
N GLU A 66 -10.37 -2.53 0.23
CA GLU A 66 -11.63 -2.43 -0.52
C GLU A 66 -12.11 -0.98 -0.60
N THR A 67 -12.15 -0.28 0.54
CA THR A 67 -12.50 1.15 0.61
C THR A 67 -11.59 1.98 -0.30
N PHE A 68 -10.28 1.67 -0.32
CA PHE A 68 -9.34 2.36 -1.18
C PHE A 68 -9.62 2.10 -2.67
N ILE A 69 -9.94 0.87 -3.07
CA ILE A 69 -10.31 0.52 -4.46
C ILE A 69 -11.55 1.31 -4.92
N GLU A 70 -12.56 1.43 -4.08
CA GLU A 70 -13.77 2.19 -4.37
C GLU A 70 -13.50 3.69 -4.57
N GLN A 71 -12.51 4.22 -3.85
CA GLN A 71 -12.12 5.62 -3.85
C GLN A 71 -10.94 5.93 -4.79
N MET A 72 -10.51 4.94 -5.59
CA MET A 72 -9.30 5.09 -6.39
C MET A 72 -9.39 6.30 -7.33
N PRO A 73 -8.31 7.11 -7.43
CA PRO A 73 -8.26 8.27 -8.30
C PRO A 73 -8.15 7.90 -9.80
N VAL A 74 -7.90 6.63 -10.09
CA VAL A 74 -7.82 6.05 -11.44
C VAL A 74 -8.70 4.80 -11.51
N PRO A 75 -9.31 4.47 -12.66
CA PRO A 75 -10.13 3.27 -12.77
C PRO A 75 -9.34 2.00 -12.40
N PRO A 76 -9.86 1.16 -11.50
CA PRO A 76 -9.21 -0.11 -11.18
C PRO A 76 -9.20 -1.01 -12.42
N ASN A 77 -8.09 -1.71 -12.63
CA ASN A 77 -7.92 -2.67 -13.72
C ASN A 77 -7.56 -4.06 -13.15
N ASP A 78 -7.34 -5.04 -14.02
CA ASP A 78 -7.01 -6.41 -13.60
C ASP A 78 -5.78 -6.48 -12.69
N LEU A 79 -4.82 -5.54 -12.80
CA LEU A 79 -3.62 -5.50 -11.98
C LEU A 79 -3.95 -5.22 -10.51
N VAL A 80 -4.94 -4.36 -10.24
CA VAL A 80 -5.41 -4.03 -8.89
C VAL A 80 -5.92 -5.29 -8.18
N TRP A 81 -6.84 -6.01 -8.81
CA TRP A 81 -7.43 -7.21 -8.22
C TRP A 81 -6.42 -8.34 -8.06
N ARG A 82 -5.52 -8.49 -9.04
CA ARG A 82 -4.41 -9.47 -8.95
C ARG A 82 -3.47 -9.15 -7.80
N SER A 83 -3.19 -7.86 -7.56
CA SER A 83 -2.38 -7.40 -6.43
C SER A 83 -3.05 -7.77 -5.11
N LEU A 84 -4.33 -7.43 -4.94
CA LEU A 84 -5.09 -7.76 -3.74
C LEU A 84 -5.10 -9.27 -3.45
N LEU A 85 -5.45 -10.11 -4.44
CA LEU A 85 -5.47 -11.56 -4.27
C LEU A 85 -4.09 -12.13 -3.89
N ALA A 86 -3.01 -11.63 -4.48
CA ALA A 86 -1.66 -12.04 -4.14
C ALA A 86 -1.28 -11.63 -2.71
N ALA A 87 -1.64 -10.41 -2.30
CA ALA A 87 -1.40 -9.87 -0.98
C ALA A 87 -2.17 -10.64 0.11
N CYS A 88 -3.46 -10.96 -0.13
CA CYS A 88 -4.24 -11.76 0.79
C CYS A 88 -3.65 -13.17 0.96
N ARG A 89 -3.19 -13.80 -0.13
CA ARG A 89 -2.49 -15.10 -0.05
C ARG A 89 -1.26 -15.04 0.84
N ILE A 90 -0.48 -13.96 0.75
CA ILE A 90 0.70 -13.73 1.60
C ILE A 90 0.28 -13.59 3.05
N HIS A 91 -0.74 -12.78 3.35
CA HIS A 91 -1.27 -12.64 4.70
C HIS A 91 -1.69 -13.99 5.31
N TRP A 92 -2.43 -14.83 4.57
CA TRP A 92 -2.82 -16.15 5.05
C TRP A 92 -1.67 -17.15 5.15
N GLN A 93 -0.66 -17.04 4.28
CA GLN A 93 0.54 -17.90 4.34
C GLN A 93 1.40 -17.57 5.57
N PHE A 94 1.52 -16.29 5.92
CA PHE A 94 2.21 -15.82 7.12
C PHE A 94 1.26 -15.66 8.31
N GLY A 95 0.03 -16.18 8.19
CA GLY A 95 -1.04 -16.04 9.17
C GLY A 95 -0.50 -16.26 10.58
N THR A 96 -0.44 -15.18 11.33
CA THR A 96 -0.21 -15.17 12.76
C THR A 96 -1.30 -16.02 13.39
N TRP A 97 -0.99 -17.27 13.71
CA TRP A 97 -1.86 -18.22 14.41
C TRP A 97 -2.32 -17.71 15.80
N GLU A 98 -1.81 -16.57 16.28
CA GLU A 98 -2.01 -16.05 17.63
C GLU A 98 -3.30 -15.23 17.84
N GLU A 99 -3.96 -14.69 16.81
CA GLU A 99 -5.20 -13.91 17.03
C GLU A 99 -6.49 -14.74 16.97
N SER A 100 -6.47 -15.98 16.45
CA SER A 100 -7.65 -16.87 16.46
C SER A 100 -7.75 -17.81 17.67
N CYS A 101 -6.67 -18.00 18.46
CA CYS A 101 -6.70 -18.82 19.67
C CYS A 101 -6.74 -18.00 20.99
N GLY A 102 -6.75 -16.68 20.93
CA GLY A 102 -6.60 -15.79 22.10
C GLY A 102 -7.88 -15.34 22.82
N ALA A 103 -8.99 -16.08 22.72
CA ALA A 103 -10.20 -15.77 23.50
C ALA A 103 -10.97 -17.02 23.91
N SER A 104 -10.30 -17.98 24.57
CA SER A 104 -10.92 -18.99 25.45
C SER A 104 -9.85 -19.80 26.19
N ILE A 105 -9.30 -19.24 27.28
CA ILE A 105 -8.83 -20.02 28.45
C ILE A 105 -9.38 -19.32 29.69
#